data_AF-A0A957T9I0-F1
#
_entry.id   AF-A0A957T9I0-F1
#
_cell.length_a   1.000
_cell.length_b   1.000
_cell.length_c   1.000
_cell.angle_alpha   90.00
_cell.angle_beta   90.00
_cell.angle_gamma   90.00
#
_symmetry.space_group_name_H-M   'P 1'
#
loop_
_entity.id
_entity.type
_entity.pdbx_description
1 polymer ?
#
loop_
_entity_poly.entity_id
_entity_poly.type
_entity_poly.pdbx_seq_one_letter_code
_entity_poly.pdbx_strand_id
1 'polypeptide(L)'
;MKGFFKFLLFVGFVAGVVYALKKLLSQQETPQGAGAGVLPETPITPLEDAPLGGDLSPRLLEILVDPEDKGSLELVDEGKFLLNPRTGYRYPIRNGIPVMLIEEGKKYQDTSRIAANGSSQTKATEAAG
;
A
#
# COMPACT_ATOMS: atom_id res chain seq x y z
N MET A 1 5.16 53.61 -39.43
CA MET A 1 4.42 52.50 -38.78
C MET A 1 4.85 51.09 -39.19
N LYS A 2 5.64 50.88 -40.26
CA LYS A 2 6.08 49.53 -40.70
C LYS A 2 7.23 48.90 -39.87
N GLY A 3 7.97 49.70 -39.09
CA GLY A 3 9.08 49.22 -38.25
C GLY A 3 8.64 48.58 -36.93
N PHE A 4 7.56 49.08 -36.33
CA PHE A 4 7.01 48.54 -35.09
C PHE A 4 6.41 47.14 -35.27
N PHE A 5 5.76 46.90 -36.42
CA PHE A 5 5.19 45.59 -36.73
C PHE A 5 6.27 44.51 -36.97
N LYS A 6 7.40 44.88 -37.59
CA LYS A 6 8.56 43.98 -37.74
C LYS A 6 9.23 43.66 -36.40
N PHE A 7 9.27 44.61 -35.48
CA PHE A 7 9.76 44.39 -34.12
C PHE A 7 8.84 43.43 -33.34
N LEU A 8 7.52 43.59 -33.46
CA LEU A 8 6.54 42.71 -32.80
C LEU A 8 6.64 41.26 -33.30
N LEU A 9 6.81 41.05 -34.61
CA LEU A 9 7.01 39.71 -35.18
C LEU A 9 8.35 39.09 -34.74
N PHE A 10 9.41 39.89 -34.62
CA PHE A 10 10.71 39.41 -34.15
C PHE A 10 10.66 38.97 -32.68
N VAL A 11 10.01 39.75 -31.81
CA VAL A 11 9.83 39.41 -30.38
C VAL A 11 9.02 38.12 -30.21
N GLY A 12 7.92 37.96 -30.97
CA GLY A 12 7.12 36.73 -30.96
C GLY A 12 7.91 35.51 -31.44
N PHE A 13 8.72 35.67 -32.48
CA PHE A 13 9.58 34.58 -32.99
C PHE A 13 10.64 34.17 -31.97
N VAL A 14 11.33 35.13 -31.35
CA VAL A 14 12.34 34.84 -30.31
C VAL A 14 11.69 34.14 -29.10
N ALA A 15 10.53 34.61 -28.63
CA ALA A 15 9.80 33.94 -27.55
C ALA A 15 9.39 32.51 -27.92
N GLY A 16 8.94 32.29 -29.16
CA GLY A 16 8.61 30.95 -29.69
C GLY A 16 9.82 30.02 -29.76
N VAL A 17 10.97 30.52 -30.20
CA VAL A 17 12.23 29.76 -30.26
C VAL A 17 12.70 29.38 -28.85
N VAL A 18 12.67 30.31 -27.89
CA VAL A 18 13.02 30.03 -26.48
C VAL A 18 12.09 28.99 -25.88
N TYR A 19 10.78 29.07 -26.15
CA TYR A 19 9.81 28.07 -25.70
C TYR A 19 10.08 26.70 -26.32
N ALA A 20 10.40 26.64 -27.62
CA ALA A 20 10.73 25.40 -28.32
C ALA A 20 12.03 24.78 -27.80
N LEU A 21 13.08 25.57 -27.57
CA LEU A 21 14.33 25.10 -26.95
C LEU A 21 14.09 24.57 -25.54
N LYS A 22 13.36 25.32 -24.70
CA LYS A 22 13.02 24.85 -23.34
C LYS A 22 12.22 23.55 -23.40
N LYS A 23 11.24 23.46 -24.31
CA LYS A 23 10.40 22.26 -24.49
C LYS A 23 11.20 21.05 -25.00
N LEU A 24 12.23 21.28 -25.81
CA LEU A 24 13.12 20.21 -26.31
C LEU A 24 14.13 19.77 -25.25
N LEU A 25 14.65 20.70 -24.45
CA LEU A 25 15.55 20.41 -23.33
C LEU A 25 14.83 19.70 -22.17
N SER A 26 13.53 19.95 -21.95
CA SER A 26 12.74 19.32 -20.89
C SER A 26 12.11 17.97 -21.26
N GLN A 27 12.36 17.42 -22.46
CA GLN A 27 11.78 16.14 -22.89
C GLN A 27 12.49 14.88 -22.37
N GLN A 28 13.51 15.02 -21.51
CA GLN A 28 14.24 13.87 -20.93
C GLN A 28 13.87 13.54 -19.48
N GLU A 29 12.65 13.83 -19.03
CA GLU A 29 12.13 13.27 -17.78
C GLU A 29 11.02 12.26 -18.07
N THR A 30 11.42 11.13 -18.66
CA THR A 30 10.68 9.87 -18.54
C THR A 30 11.53 8.91 -17.74
N PRO A 31 11.27 8.70 -16.44
CA PRO A 31 11.78 7.55 -15.73
C PRO A 31 10.93 6.34 -16.15
N GLN A 32 11.08 5.94 -17.42
CA GLN A 32 10.51 4.69 -17.91
C GLN A 32 11.60 3.64 -17.78
N GLY A 33 11.69 3.11 -16.56
CA GLY A 33 12.48 1.94 -16.23
C GLY A 33 11.96 0.72 -16.98
N ALA A 34 12.41 0.56 -18.22
CA ALA A 34 12.30 -0.68 -18.96
C ALA A 34 13.58 -1.49 -18.73
N GLY A 35 13.48 -2.57 -17.95
CA GLY A 35 14.30 -3.76 -18.18
C GLY A 35 15.71 -3.82 -17.57
N ALA A 36 15.92 -3.31 -16.36
CA ALA A 36 17.01 -3.74 -15.47
C ALA A 36 16.63 -3.31 -14.05
N GLY A 37 16.92 -4.10 -13.01
CA GLY A 37 16.58 -3.74 -11.64
C GLY A 37 17.27 -2.44 -11.20
N VAL A 38 16.56 -1.32 -11.32
CA VAL A 38 16.97 -0.02 -10.78
C VAL A 38 16.38 0.07 -9.38
N LEU A 39 17.24 0.08 -8.36
CA LEU A 39 16.80 0.43 -7.00
C LEU A 39 16.26 1.87 -7.03
N PRO A 40 15.20 2.18 -6.26
CA PRO A 40 14.68 3.54 -6.21
C PRO A 40 15.79 4.53 -5.80
N GLU A 41 15.85 5.70 -6.45
CA GLU A 41 16.79 6.77 -6.08
C GLU A 41 16.46 7.37 -4.70
N THR A 42 15.23 7.19 -4.23
CA THR A 42 14.80 7.56 -2.89
C THR A 42 15.15 6.47 -1.87
N PRO A 43 15.59 6.84 -0.65
CA PRO A 43 15.81 5.89 0.44
C PRO A 43 14.57 5.03 0.68
N ILE A 44 14.77 3.72 0.82
CA ILE A 44 13.69 2.81 1.21
C ILE A 44 13.22 3.15 2.64
N THR A 45 11.92 3.37 2.79
CA THR A 45 11.31 3.60 4.10
C THR A 45 11.30 2.28 4.91
N PRO A 46 11.75 2.29 6.18
CA PRO A 46 11.62 1.13 7.06
C PRO A 46 10.16 0.68 7.20
N LEU A 47 9.95 -0.61 7.42
CA LEU A 47 8.63 -1.20 7.49
C LEU A 47 7.80 -0.65 8.66
N GLU A 48 8.42 -0.39 9.82
CA GLU A 48 7.75 0.18 10.98
C GLU A 48 7.12 1.56 10.71
N ASP A 49 7.72 2.36 9.83
CA ASP A 49 7.31 3.75 9.55
C ASP A 49 6.17 3.84 8.53
N ALA A 50 5.91 2.77 7.77
CA ALA A 50 4.84 2.76 6.79
C ALA A 50 3.45 2.83 7.47
N PRO A 51 2.50 3.67 7.00
CA PRO A 51 1.18 3.80 7.62
C PRO A 51 0.40 2.49 7.71
N LEU A 52 -0.30 2.28 8.83
CA LEU A 52 -1.21 1.14 9.01
C LEU A 52 -2.51 1.33 8.22
N GLY A 53 -3.06 0.20 7.76
CA GLY A 53 -4.30 0.11 6.98
C GLY A 53 -4.08 0.13 5.47
N GLY A 54 -5.14 0.44 4.75
CA GLY A 54 -5.25 0.37 3.29
C GLY A 54 -6.23 -0.71 2.83
N ASP A 55 -6.65 -0.63 1.58
CA ASP A 55 -7.73 -1.47 1.06
C ASP A 55 -7.23 -2.86 0.66
N LEU A 56 -7.85 -3.90 1.21
CA LEU A 56 -7.66 -5.28 0.77
C LEU A 56 -8.87 -5.74 -0.03
N SER A 57 -8.62 -6.35 -1.18
CA SER A 57 -9.71 -6.94 -1.95
C SER A 57 -10.36 -8.09 -1.16
N PRO A 58 -11.70 -8.25 -1.20
CA PRO A 58 -12.38 -9.35 -0.51
C PRO A 58 -11.84 -10.73 -0.93
N ARG A 59 -11.52 -10.88 -2.22
CA ARG A 59 -10.97 -12.12 -2.77
C ARG A 59 -9.59 -12.47 -2.20
N LEU A 60 -8.77 -11.47 -1.88
CA LEU A 60 -7.49 -11.68 -1.22
C LEU A 60 -7.72 -12.16 0.23
N LEU A 61 -8.61 -11.51 0.97
CA LEU A 61 -8.92 -11.91 2.35
C LEU A 61 -9.38 -13.37 2.45
N GLU A 62 -10.14 -13.86 1.46
CA GLU A 62 -10.59 -15.25 1.38
C GLU A 62 -9.45 -16.28 1.30
N ILE A 63 -8.30 -15.92 0.73
CA ILE A 63 -7.16 -16.84 0.54
C ILE A 63 -6.05 -16.64 1.56
N LEU A 64 -6.11 -15.59 2.37
CA LEU A 64 -5.09 -15.32 3.38
C LEU A 64 -5.20 -16.29 4.54
N VAL A 65 -4.06 -16.88 4.89
CA VAL A 65 -3.91 -17.81 6.02
C VAL A 65 -2.68 -17.41 6.83
N ASP A 66 -2.66 -17.82 8.08
CA ASP A 66 -1.54 -17.60 8.97
C ASP A 66 -0.23 -18.21 8.39
N PRO A 67 0.91 -17.51 8.44
CA PRO A 67 2.17 -18.00 7.89
C PRO A 67 2.82 -19.12 8.72
N GLU A 68 2.53 -19.25 10.02
CA GLU A 68 3.08 -20.29 10.90
C GLU A 68 2.19 -21.55 10.89
N ASP A 69 0.88 -21.42 11.16
CA ASP A 69 -0.05 -22.54 11.35
C ASP A 69 -1.01 -22.81 10.19
N LYS A 70 -1.05 -21.93 9.17
CA LYS A 70 -1.91 -22.02 7.98
C LYS A 70 -3.42 -21.96 8.25
N GLY A 71 -3.85 -21.59 9.46
CA GLY A 71 -5.27 -21.45 9.77
C GLY A 71 -5.84 -20.08 9.37
N SER A 72 -7.14 -19.90 9.61
CA SER A 72 -7.87 -18.67 9.28
C SER A 72 -7.39 -17.47 10.09
N LEU A 73 -7.58 -16.28 9.51
CA LEU A 73 -7.28 -14.97 10.10
C LEU A 73 -8.54 -14.11 10.17
N GLU A 74 -8.60 -13.24 11.18
CA GLU A 74 -9.69 -12.29 11.39
C GLU A 74 -9.21 -10.87 11.17
N LEU A 75 -9.97 -10.08 10.43
CA LEU A 75 -9.67 -8.67 10.24
C LEU A 75 -10.10 -7.88 11.48
N VAL A 76 -9.16 -7.20 12.14
CA VAL A 76 -9.40 -6.45 13.38
C VAL A 76 -8.90 -5.01 13.28
N ASP A 77 -9.25 -4.20 14.29
CA ASP A 77 -8.84 -2.80 14.43
C ASP A 77 -9.09 -1.97 13.16
N GLU A 78 -10.35 -2.01 12.68
CA GLU A 78 -10.79 -1.28 11.49
C GLU A 78 -10.02 -1.66 10.20
N GLY A 79 -9.54 -2.90 10.10
CA GLY A 79 -8.81 -3.36 8.91
C GLY A 79 -7.31 -3.09 8.96
N LYS A 80 -6.75 -2.78 10.13
CA LYS A 80 -5.31 -2.50 10.28
C LYS A 80 -4.50 -3.75 10.58
N PHE A 81 -5.13 -4.83 11.06
CA PHE A 81 -4.46 -6.07 11.43
C PHE A 81 -5.24 -7.31 11.00
N LEU A 82 -4.49 -8.38 10.71
CA LEU A 82 -5.00 -9.75 10.61
C LEU A 82 -4.62 -10.51 11.88
N LEU A 83 -5.61 -10.94 12.64
CA LEU A 83 -5.45 -11.66 13.91
C LEU A 83 -5.57 -13.17 13.66
N ASN A 84 -4.63 -13.93 14.20
CA ASN A 84 -4.81 -15.36 14.44
C ASN A 84 -5.42 -15.55 15.84
N PRO A 85 -6.69 -15.97 15.97
CA PRO A 85 -7.35 -16.10 17.28
C PRO A 85 -6.82 -17.30 18.10
N ARG A 86 -6.02 -18.20 17.52
CA ARG A 86 -5.45 -19.38 18.20
C ARG A 86 -4.17 -19.03 18.96
N THR A 87 -3.34 -18.17 18.37
CA THR A 87 -2.04 -17.77 18.92
C THR A 87 -2.04 -16.35 19.47
N GLY A 88 -2.99 -15.52 19.05
CA GLY A 88 -3.03 -14.10 19.34
C GLY A 88 -2.08 -13.28 18.47
N TYR A 89 -1.40 -13.89 17.50
CA TYR A 89 -0.50 -13.17 16.59
C TYR A 89 -1.29 -12.21 15.72
N ARG A 90 -0.69 -11.05 15.47
CA ARG A 90 -1.33 -9.99 14.69
C ARG A 90 -0.38 -9.49 13.61
N TYR A 91 -0.82 -9.62 12.37
CA TYR A 91 -0.06 -9.20 11.20
C TYR A 91 -0.55 -7.81 10.76
N PRO A 92 0.30 -6.77 10.81
CA PRO A 92 -0.11 -5.44 10.41
C PRO A 92 -0.35 -5.39 8.89
N ILE A 93 -1.36 -4.63 8.49
CA ILE A 93 -1.58 -4.24 7.09
C ILE A 93 -0.99 -2.85 6.95
N ARG A 94 -0.06 -2.65 6.01
CA ARG A 94 0.60 -1.35 5.77
C ARG A 94 0.47 -0.95 4.32
N ASN A 95 -0.11 0.22 4.05
CA ASN A 95 -0.44 0.67 2.69
C ASN A 95 -1.22 -0.38 1.85
N GLY A 96 -2.11 -1.15 2.48
CA GLY A 96 -2.86 -2.22 1.84
C GLY A 96 -2.06 -3.50 1.59
N ILE A 97 -0.85 -3.61 2.15
CA ILE A 97 0.01 -4.80 2.05
C ILE A 97 0.04 -5.52 3.40
N PRO A 98 -0.52 -6.76 3.49
CA PRO A 98 -0.40 -7.57 4.70
C PRO A 98 1.05 -8.00 4.93
N VAL A 99 1.61 -7.67 6.09
CA VAL A 99 2.96 -8.07 6.48
C VAL A 99 2.92 -9.49 7.06
N MET A 100 2.96 -10.49 6.19
CA MET A 100 2.81 -11.92 6.54
C MET A 100 4.13 -12.57 7.01
N LEU A 101 4.81 -11.91 7.96
CA LEU A 101 6.04 -12.41 8.58
C LEU A 101 5.77 -12.88 10.02
N ILE A 102 6.34 -14.02 10.40
CA ILE A 102 6.10 -14.63 11.73
C ILE A 102 6.61 -13.70 12.84
N GLU A 103 7.73 -13.03 12.62
CA GLU A 103 8.37 -12.10 13.55
C GLU A 103 7.46 -10.90 13.85
N GLU A 104 6.79 -10.36 12.83
CA GLU A 104 5.84 -9.25 12.98
C GLU A 104 4.58 -9.73 13.70
N GLY A 105 4.09 -10.94 13.40
CA GLY A 105 2.99 -11.57 14.13
C GLY A 105 3.26 -11.69 15.64
N LYS A 106 4.46 -12.14 16.01
CA LYS A 106 4.93 -12.25 17.41
C LYS A 106 5.11 -10.89 18.08
N LYS A 107 5.65 -9.91 17.35
CA LYS A 107 5.86 -8.54 17.83
C LYS A 107 4.56 -7.85 18.26
N TYR A 108 3.47 -8.10 17.54
CA TYR A 108 2.14 -7.54 17.84
C TYR A 108 1.20 -8.54 18.53
N GLN A 109 1.72 -9.63 19.09
CA GLN A 109 0.90 -10.64 19.74
C GLN A 109 0.04 -10.05 20.86
N ASP A 110 -1.25 -10.37 20.85
CA ASP A 110 -2.21 -9.99 21.88
C ASP A 110 -2.86 -11.24 22.48
N THR A 111 -2.29 -11.70 23.60
CA THR A 111 -2.75 -12.89 24.33
C THR A 111 -4.20 -12.75 24.82
N SER A 112 -4.70 -11.54 25.03
CA SER A 112 -6.08 -11.31 25.47
C SER A 112 -7.11 -11.62 24.38
N ARG A 113 -6.68 -11.61 23.12
CA ARG A 113 -7.49 -11.91 21.93
C ARG A 113 -7.42 -13.39 21.55
N ILE A 114 -6.62 -14.18 22.25
CA ILE A 114 -6.65 -15.63 22.08
C ILE A 114 -8.03 -16.10 22.50
N ALA A 115 -8.73 -16.79 21.60
CA ALA A 115 -10.05 -17.32 21.90
C ALA A 115 -9.98 -18.15 23.18
N ALA A 116 -10.61 -17.65 24.24
CA ALA A 116 -10.73 -18.35 25.51
C ALA A 116 -11.71 -19.52 25.34
N ASN A 117 -11.20 -20.60 24.73
CA ASN A 117 -11.80 -21.93 24.61
C ASN A 117 -12.97 -22.08 23.62
N GLY A 118 -13.15 -23.30 23.11
CA GLY A 118 -14.24 -23.72 22.22
C GLY A 118 -15.64 -23.67 22.86
N SER A 119 -16.12 -22.48 23.22
CA SER A 119 -17.41 -22.27 23.89
C SER A 119 -18.26 -21.16 23.26
N SER A 120 -17.99 -20.80 21.99
CA SER A 120 -18.78 -19.77 21.27
C SER A 120 -19.57 -20.31 20.07
N GLN A 121 -19.83 -21.63 20.01
CA GLN A 121 -20.80 -22.22 19.06
C GLN A 121 -21.61 -23.37 19.70
N THR A 122 -22.25 -23.13 20.84
CA THR A 122 -23.36 -24.00 21.30
C THR A 122 -24.44 -23.17 22.01
N LYS A 123 -25.13 -22.29 21.28
CA LYS A 123 -26.39 -21.70 21.78
C LYS A 123 -27.31 -21.26 20.64
N ALA A 124 -27.65 -22.19 19.75
CA ALA A 124 -28.69 -21.99 18.75
C ALA A 124 -29.36 -23.30 18.30
N THR A 125 -29.58 -24.28 19.19
CA THR A 125 -30.46 -25.43 18.90
C THR A 125 -30.98 -26.04 20.22
N GLU A 126 -31.75 -25.29 21.01
CA GLU A 126 -32.60 -25.88 22.06
C GLU A 126 -33.73 -24.90 22.43
N ALA A 127 -34.63 -24.68 21.47
CA ALA A 127 -35.90 -23.99 21.66
C ALA A 127 -36.92 -24.53 20.63
N ALA A 128 -37.05 -25.85 20.59
CA ALA A 128 -38.12 -26.57 19.90
C ALA A 128 -38.19 -27.98 20.50
N GLY A 129 -38.91 -28.11 21.61
CA GLY A 129 -39.20 -29.34 22.32
C GLY A 129 -40.30 -29.09 23.33
#